data_AF-A0A7C7ABX6-F1
#
_entry.id   AF-A0A7C7ABX6-F1
#
_cell.length_a   1.000
_cell.length_b   1.000
_cell.length_c   1.000
_cell.angle_alpha   90.00
_cell.angle_beta   90.00
_cell.angle_gamma   90.00
#
_symmetry.space_group_name_H-M   'P 1'
#
loop_
_entity.id
_entity.type
_entity.pdbx_description
1 polymer ?
#
loop_
_entity_poly.entity_id
_entity_poly.type
_entity_poly.pdbx_seq_one_letter_code
_entity_poly.pdbx_strand_id
1 'polypeptide(L)'
;MKKWLWILIIILTVIAAASVLTVTVLIPHIKYNNAVAALSEGRYEEAIASFTELGDYRDSADKLMASRYGAALAKLNEGLYEQAMQEFSELAPYRDSPERYREARYRLGIALTDEGKYRDALELFISDIDYPGARDEIGRVYNLSVQNGKIGVAYDAAVSLRDFKGIARLNLQVIAAGRDHVVALCRDGRVVAAGRNDEGQCNVQDWTDIIAVAAGFKYTVGLRADGTVVATGFNNNGQCNVQDWTDIVAVYAGNTATDTIGVNADDTIVAAGTLEGKDYYKQIPGKTEGMIKVCPGSDVILVLMEDGNIHCINKSFSEMDGLDNLVGVIDVAIGTVHAAGVRFDGTVATAGRNTSGQHDVEDWTDIIAIAASNSNTAGLKSDGTVVVAGDDRHGENDANMWKDIAAVSVGPNFIAGLKTDGTVVIAGAVVGGTTQELIAENKKALEEIASWSNIGPAS
;
A
#
# COMPACT_ATOMS: atom_id res chain seq x y z
N MET A 1 -70.92 64.15 21.42
CA MET A 1 -70.37 63.05 20.61
C MET A 1 -68.96 63.32 20.08
N LYS A 2 -68.65 64.46 19.44
CA LYS A 2 -67.32 64.72 18.83
C LYS A 2 -66.11 64.69 19.79
N LYS A 3 -66.18 65.25 21.01
CA LYS A 3 -65.04 65.24 21.97
C LYS A 3 -64.64 63.85 22.49
N TRP A 4 -65.62 62.99 22.77
CA TRP A 4 -65.37 61.61 23.23
C TRP A 4 -64.76 60.74 22.12
N LEU A 5 -65.15 60.98 20.86
CA LEU A 5 -64.56 60.31 19.70
C LEU A 5 -63.07 60.66 19.53
N TRP A 6 -62.70 61.93 19.73
CA TRP A 6 -61.29 62.37 19.69
C TRP A 6 -60.44 61.76 20.81
N ILE A 7 -60.96 61.66 22.03
CA ILE A 7 -60.26 61.00 23.15
C ILE A 7 -60.07 59.51 22.86
N LEU A 8 -61.09 58.83 22.32
CA LEU A 8 -61.01 57.41 21.96
C LEU A 8 -59.96 57.15 20.87
N ILE A 9 -59.88 58.03 19.85
CA ILE A 9 -58.87 57.94 18.78
C ILE A 9 -57.47 58.10 19.35
N ILE A 10 -57.25 59.07 20.25
CA ILE A 10 -55.94 59.28 20.91
C ILE A 10 -55.55 58.06 21.76
N ILE A 11 -56.49 57.47 22.48
CA ILE A 11 -56.22 56.26 23.27
C ILE A 11 -55.86 55.09 22.35
N LEU A 12 -56.60 54.88 21.27
CA LEU A 12 -56.32 53.82 20.30
C LEU A 12 -54.97 54.02 19.59
N THR A 13 -54.60 55.25 19.24
CA THR A 13 -53.28 55.52 18.64
C THR A 13 -52.14 55.35 19.64
N VAL A 14 -52.32 55.71 20.91
CA VAL A 14 -51.34 55.44 21.97
C VAL A 14 -51.20 53.94 22.22
N ILE A 15 -52.30 53.18 22.26
CA ILE A 15 -52.27 51.72 22.41
C ILE A 15 -51.59 51.08 21.19
N ALA A 16 -51.90 51.55 19.98
CA ALA A 16 -51.25 51.07 18.76
C ALA A 16 -49.75 51.39 18.76
N ALA A 17 -49.36 52.60 19.14
CA ALA A 17 -47.96 53.01 19.25
C ALA A 17 -47.21 52.22 20.33
N ALA A 18 -47.83 51.98 21.49
CA ALA A 18 -47.29 51.15 22.55
C ALA A 18 -47.15 49.68 22.08
N SER A 19 -48.14 49.15 21.37
CA SER A 19 -48.11 47.79 20.82
C SER A 19 -47.00 47.64 19.77
N VAL A 20 -46.86 48.61 18.86
CA VAL A 20 -45.76 48.67 17.89
C VAL A 20 -44.42 48.70 18.63
N LEU A 21 -44.24 49.58 19.61
CA LEU A 21 -43.00 49.66 20.42
C LEU A 21 -42.69 48.32 21.12
N THR A 22 -43.71 47.65 21.65
CA THR A 22 -43.53 46.37 22.35
C THR A 22 -43.03 45.29 21.40
N VAL A 23 -43.63 45.19 20.21
CA VAL A 23 -43.31 44.17 19.21
C VAL A 23 -42.00 44.46 18.48
N THR A 24 -41.70 45.72 18.15
CA THR A 24 -40.53 46.08 17.35
C THR A 24 -39.28 46.39 18.17
N VAL A 25 -39.41 46.70 19.47
CA VAL A 25 -38.28 47.09 20.32
C VAL A 25 -38.16 46.22 21.56
N LEU A 26 -39.21 46.12 22.39
CA LEU A 26 -39.09 45.50 23.71
C LEU A 26 -38.86 43.99 23.64
N ILE A 27 -39.66 43.27 22.85
CA ILE A 27 -39.55 41.82 22.68
C ILE A 27 -38.19 41.45 22.07
N PRO A 28 -37.74 42.04 20.94
CA PRO A 28 -36.40 41.78 20.40
C PRO A 28 -35.28 42.11 21.39
N HIS A 29 -35.40 43.17 22.19
CA HIS A 29 -34.37 43.54 23.16
C HIS A 29 -34.21 42.50 24.28
N ILE A 30 -35.31 42.03 24.88
CA ILE A 30 -35.28 40.98 25.90
C ILE A 30 -34.67 39.70 25.32
N LYS A 31 -35.12 39.30 24.14
CA LYS A 31 -34.62 38.11 23.45
C LYS A 31 -33.13 38.21 23.14
N TYR A 32 -32.68 39.36 22.67
CA TYR A 32 -31.26 39.63 22.41
C TYR A 32 -30.43 39.49 23.69
N ASN A 33 -30.87 40.07 24.82
CA ASN A 33 -30.13 39.94 26.07
C ASN A 33 -30.09 38.50 26.59
N ASN A 34 -31.19 37.74 26.45
CA ASN A 34 -31.23 36.32 26.79
C ASN A 34 -30.31 35.49 25.89
N ALA A 35 -30.26 35.79 24.59
CA ALA A 35 -29.38 35.13 23.63
C ALA A 35 -27.90 35.40 23.96
N VAL A 36 -27.56 36.64 24.34
CA VAL A 36 -26.21 37.00 24.82
C VAL A 36 -25.84 36.23 26.08
N ALA A 37 -26.77 36.10 27.03
CA ALA A 37 -26.54 35.30 28.25
C ALA A 37 -26.30 33.82 27.90
N ALA A 38 -27.16 33.22 27.07
CA ALA A 38 -27.01 31.83 26.61
C ALA A 38 -25.64 31.60 25.91
N LEU A 39 -25.22 32.52 25.05
CA LEU A 39 -23.90 32.47 24.40
C LEU A 39 -22.76 32.52 25.43
N SER A 40 -22.84 33.41 26.43
CA SER A 40 -21.82 33.53 27.47
C SER A 40 -21.74 32.31 28.39
N GLU A 41 -22.83 31.57 28.51
CA GLU A 41 -22.96 30.36 29.33
C GLU A 41 -22.69 29.07 28.54
N GLY A 42 -22.30 29.18 27.27
CA GLY A 42 -21.99 28.03 26.41
C GLY A 42 -23.23 27.27 25.91
N ARG A 43 -24.45 27.79 26.11
CA ARG A 43 -25.68 27.22 25.56
C ARG A 43 -25.87 27.67 24.11
N TYR A 44 -25.02 27.13 23.23
CA TYR A 44 -24.94 27.59 21.85
C TYR A 44 -26.22 27.34 21.05
N GLU A 45 -26.91 26.22 21.24
CA GLU A 45 -28.17 25.93 20.51
C GLU A 45 -29.27 26.96 20.82
N GLU A 46 -29.44 27.32 22.11
CA GLU A 46 -30.39 28.35 22.53
C GLU A 46 -30.02 29.72 21.96
N ALA A 47 -28.72 30.05 21.95
CA ALA A 47 -28.21 31.28 21.38
C ALA A 47 -28.41 31.34 19.85
N ILE A 48 -28.10 30.27 19.12
CA ILE A 48 -28.26 30.14 17.67
C ILE A 48 -29.72 30.33 17.27
N ALA A 49 -30.65 29.62 17.93
CA ALA A 49 -32.08 29.75 17.66
C ALA A 49 -32.55 31.19 17.90
N SER A 50 -32.14 31.78 19.03
CA SER A 50 -32.54 33.14 19.38
C SER A 50 -31.99 34.19 18.42
N PHE A 51 -30.71 34.12 18.04
CA PHE A 51 -30.08 35.06 17.10
C PHE A 51 -30.58 34.89 15.66
N THR A 52 -30.90 33.66 15.24
CA THR A 52 -31.51 33.40 13.93
C THR A 52 -32.87 34.10 13.81
N GLU A 53 -33.71 33.98 14.85
CA GLU A 53 -35.01 34.66 14.86
C GLU A 53 -34.91 36.19 15.00
N LEU A 54 -33.79 36.71 15.50
CA LEU A 54 -33.56 38.16 15.62
C LEU A 54 -33.13 38.82 14.30
N GLY A 55 -32.62 38.06 13.33
CA GLY A 55 -32.20 38.57 12.01
C GLY A 55 -31.24 39.75 12.12
N ASP A 56 -31.61 40.88 11.51
CA ASP A 56 -30.79 42.10 11.43
C ASP A 56 -30.87 42.99 12.70
N TYR A 57 -31.48 42.51 13.78
CA TYR A 57 -31.55 43.28 15.02
C TYR A 57 -30.17 43.42 15.65
N ARG A 58 -29.61 44.65 15.68
CA ARG A 58 -28.26 44.94 16.22
C ARG A 58 -27.18 44.10 15.53
N ASP A 59 -26.25 43.53 16.29
CA ASP A 59 -25.17 42.63 15.84
C ASP A 59 -25.57 41.15 15.92
N SER A 60 -26.88 40.82 15.85
CA SER A 60 -27.37 39.43 16.00
C SER A 60 -26.79 38.50 14.94
N ALA A 61 -26.58 38.96 13.71
CA ALA A 61 -25.92 38.16 12.66
C ALA A 61 -24.47 37.78 13.03
N ASP A 62 -23.69 38.72 13.55
CA ASP A 62 -22.31 38.45 14.00
C ASP A 62 -22.29 37.52 15.22
N LYS A 63 -23.25 37.68 16.14
CA LYS A 63 -23.40 36.80 17.30
C LYS A 63 -23.91 35.42 16.93
N LEU A 64 -24.72 35.29 15.89
CA LEU A 64 -25.13 34.00 15.33
C LEU A 64 -23.91 33.23 14.84
N MET A 65 -23.03 33.88 14.06
CA MET A 65 -21.78 33.28 13.61
C MET A 65 -20.86 32.91 14.78
N ALA A 66 -20.73 33.80 15.78
CA ALA A 66 -19.96 33.50 16.99
C ALA A 66 -20.54 32.33 17.80
N SER A 67 -21.87 32.19 17.85
CA SER A 67 -22.55 31.09 18.55
C SER A 67 -22.34 29.76 17.83
N ARG A 68 -22.46 29.74 16.49
CA ARG A 68 -22.17 28.56 15.66
C ARG A 68 -20.71 28.13 15.79
N TYR A 69 -19.77 29.09 15.75
CA TYR A 69 -18.35 28.81 15.96
C TYR A 69 -18.08 28.23 17.36
N GLY A 70 -18.72 28.78 18.39
CA GLY A 70 -18.62 28.24 19.75
C GLY A 70 -19.18 26.81 19.87
N ALA A 71 -20.31 26.51 19.21
CA ALA A 71 -20.87 25.16 19.14
C ALA A 71 -19.91 24.18 18.48
N ALA A 72 -19.32 24.54 17.34
CA ALA A 72 -18.35 23.72 16.63
C ALA A 72 -17.10 23.44 17.48
N LEU A 73 -16.62 24.45 18.21
CA LEU A 73 -15.49 24.30 19.13
C LEU A 73 -15.81 23.40 20.32
N ALA A 74 -17.02 23.47 20.87
CA ALA A 74 -17.46 22.56 21.93
C ALA A 74 -17.46 21.11 21.42
N LYS A 75 -18.04 20.85 20.25
CA LYS A 75 -18.03 19.53 19.61
C LYS A 75 -16.62 19.01 19.38
N LEU A 76 -15.69 19.86 18.91
CA LEU A 76 -14.28 19.52 18.75
C LEU A 76 -13.63 19.10 20.08
N ASN A 77 -13.93 19.80 21.17
CA ASN A 77 -13.39 19.48 22.50
C ASN A 77 -14.02 18.22 23.11
N GLU A 78 -15.25 17.89 22.74
CA GLU A 78 -15.97 16.69 23.17
C GLU A 78 -15.61 15.43 22.37
N GLY A 79 -14.80 15.56 21.32
CA GLY A 79 -14.42 14.43 20.45
C GLY A 79 -15.43 14.13 19.34
N LEU A 80 -16.44 14.99 19.14
CA LEU A 80 -17.43 14.88 18.07
C LEU A 80 -16.86 15.46 16.77
N TYR A 81 -15.75 14.90 16.30
CA TYR A 81 -14.92 15.49 15.25
C TYR A 81 -15.63 15.61 13.90
N GLU A 82 -16.39 14.61 13.48
CA GLU A 82 -17.13 14.67 12.21
C GLU A 82 -18.15 15.81 12.18
N GLN A 83 -18.90 15.98 13.28
CA GLN A 83 -19.87 17.07 13.42
C GLN A 83 -19.16 18.42 13.46
N ALA A 84 -18.05 18.51 14.21
CA ALA A 84 -17.24 19.73 14.25
C ALA A 84 -16.68 20.10 12.86
N MET A 85 -16.20 19.12 12.09
CA MET A 85 -15.74 19.31 10.72
C MET A 85 -16.85 19.86 9.82
N GLN A 86 -18.06 19.29 9.88
CA GLN A 86 -19.18 19.79 9.10
C GLN A 86 -19.47 21.26 9.42
N GLU A 87 -19.56 21.62 10.70
CA GLU A 87 -19.88 22.99 11.12
C GLU A 87 -18.77 23.98 10.78
N PHE A 88 -17.49 23.63 10.98
CA PHE A 88 -16.38 24.50 10.59
C PHE A 88 -16.29 24.71 9.08
N SER A 89 -16.66 23.70 8.28
CA SER A 89 -16.75 23.82 6.82
C SER A 89 -17.83 24.82 6.39
N GLU A 90 -18.98 24.84 7.06
CA GLU A 90 -20.07 25.79 6.79
C GLU A 90 -19.74 27.22 7.26
N LEU A 91 -18.87 27.35 8.26
CA LEU A 91 -18.46 28.64 8.81
C LEU A 91 -17.39 29.36 7.99
N ALA A 92 -16.65 28.68 7.11
CA ALA A 92 -15.59 29.30 6.34
C ALA A 92 -16.11 30.52 5.51
N PRO A 93 -15.45 31.69 5.56
CA PRO A 93 -14.12 32.00 6.12
C PRO A 93 -14.15 32.67 7.51
N TYR A 94 -15.17 32.43 8.34
CA TYR A 94 -15.29 33.05 9.66
C TYR A 94 -14.16 32.62 10.60
N ARG A 95 -13.36 33.59 11.08
CA ARG A 95 -12.23 33.37 12.00
C ARG A 95 -11.25 32.30 11.49
N ASP A 96 -10.77 31.44 12.38
CA ASP A 96 -9.88 30.30 12.15
C ASP A 96 -10.66 28.99 11.88
N SER A 97 -11.90 29.07 11.39
CA SER A 97 -12.71 27.86 11.10
C SER A 97 -12.01 26.89 10.13
N PRO A 98 -11.31 27.33 9.06
CA PRO A 98 -10.54 26.43 8.21
C PRO A 98 -9.44 25.67 8.98
N GLU A 99 -8.74 26.33 9.90
CA GLU A 99 -7.71 25.72 10.73
C GLU A 99 -8.31 24.73 11.73
N ARG A 100 -9.47 25.06 12.33
CA ARG A 100 -10.19 24.16 13.24
C ARG A 100 -10.77 22.93 12.54
N TYR A 101 -11.21 23.08 11.30
CA TYR A 101 -11.59 21.95 10.46
C TYR A 101 -10.42 20.97 10.26
N ARG A 102 -9.23 21.48 9.92
CA ARG A 102 -8.01 20.68 9.78
C ARG A 102 -7.63 19.99 11.10
N GLU A 103 -7.72 20.71 12.22
CA GLU A 103 -7.50 20.15 13.56
C GLU A 103 -8.50 19.03 13.90
N ALA A 104 -9.79 19.24 13.64
CA ALA A 104 -10.83 18.23 13.87
C ALA A 104 -10.56 16.96 13.06
N ARG A 105 -10.22 17.11 11.77
CA ARG A 105 -9.82 15.99 10.90
C ARG A 105 -8.62 15.23 11.44
N TYR A 106 -7.57 15.94 11.83
CA TYR A 106 -6.36 15.34 12.39
C TYR A 106 -6.66 14.54 13.67
N ARG A 107 -7.45 15.12 14.59
CA ARG A 107 -7.84 14.43 15.83
C ARG A 107 -8.74 13.22 15.58
N LEU A 108 -9.61 13.27 14.58
CA LEU A 108 -10.40 12.12 14.14
C LEU A 108 -9.48 10.99 13.63
N GLY A 109 -8.46 11.32 12.83
CA GLY A 109 -7.47 10.36 12.37
C GLY A 109 -6.75 9.65 13.52
N ILE A 110 -6.36 10.40 14.57
CA ILE A 110 -5.76 9.81 15.78
C ILE A 110 -6.74 8.86 16.47
N ALA A 111 -7.98 9.29 16.70
CA ALA A 111 -8.99 8.47 17.37
C ALA A 111 -9.26 7.17 16.59
N LEU A 112 -9.39 7.25 15.25
CA LEU A 112 -9.56 6.07 14.39
C LEU A 112 -8.34 5.14 14.41
N THR A 113 -7.13 5.69 14.50
CA THR A 113 -5.91 4.90 14.66
C THR A 113 -5.93 4.13 15.98
N ASP A 114 -6.34 4.77 17.07
CA ASP A 114 -6.46 4.15 18.40
C ASP A 114 -7.54 3.05 18.42
N GLU A 115 -8.60 3.20 17.62
CA GLU A 115 -9.65 2.19 17.43
C GLU A 115 -9.26 1.03 16.51
N GLY A 116 -8.08 1.07 15.88
CA GLY A 116 -7.64 0.05 14.92
C GLY A 116 -8.21 0.21 13.50
N LYS A 117 -8.90 1.33 13.22
CA LYS A 117 -9.47 1.67 11.91
C LYS A 117 -8.42 2.37 11.03
N TYR A 118 -7.35 1.64 10.72
CA TYR A 118 -6.16 2.21 10.09
C TYR A 118 -6.40 2.78 8.68
N ARG A 119 -7.29 2.16 7.89
CA ARG A 119 -7.65 2.63 6.54
C ARG A 119 -8.28 4.03 6.59
N ASP A 120 -9.33 4.17 7.40
CA ASP A 120 -10.07 5.43 7.56
C ASP A 120 -9.16 6.53 8.13
N ALA A 121 -8.33 6.19 9.13
CA ALA A 121 -7.36 7.11 9.70
C ALA A 121 -6.35 7.60 8.65
N LEU A 122 -5.81 6.68 7.84
CA LEU A 122 -4.83 6.99 6.81
C LEU A 122 -5.41 7.95 5.75
N GLU A 123 -6.65 7.74 5.32
CA GLU A 123 -7.33 8.61 4.36
C GLU A 123 -7.43 10.05 4.89
N LEU A 124 -7.75 10.22 6.18
CA LEU A 124 -7.80 11.54 6.80
C LEU A 124 -6.43 12.22 6.83
N PHE A 125 -5.36 11.51 7.18
CA PHE A 125 -4.01 12.08 7.22
C PHE A 125 -3.46 12.41 5.84
N ILE A 126 -3.66 11.54 4.84
CA ILE A 126 -3.18 11.79 3.47
C ILE A 126 -3.89 12.99 2.84
N SER A 127 -5.17 13.20 3.14
CA SER A 127 -5.95 14.32 2.61
C SER A 127 -5.40 15.71 2.99
N ASP A 128 -4.54 15.77 4.00
CA ASP A 128 -3.83 16.97 4.45
C ASP A 128 -2.47 16.60 5.05
N ILE A 129 -1.63 15.95 4.25
CA ILE A 129 -0.33 15.40 4.68
C ILE A 129 0.65 16.46 5.22
N ASP A 130 0.44 17.72 4.83
CA ASP A 130 1.25 18.86 5.28
C ASP A 130 0.78 19.43 6.63
N TYR A 131 -0.30 18.91 7.21
CA TYR A 131 -0.71 19.26 8.57
C TYR A 131 0.37 18.85 9.59
N PRO A 132 0.72 19.72 10.56
CA PRO A 132 1.74 19.40 11.56
C PRO A 132 1.44 18.09 12.31
N GLY A 133 2.35 17.13 12.23
CA GLY A 133 2.22 15.80 12.85
C GLY A 133 1.56 14.73 11.98
N ALA A 134 0.92 15.08 10.84
CA ALA A 134 0.25 14.10 9.99
C ALA A 134 1.21 13.03 9.44
N ARG A 135 2.43 13.42 9.02
CA ARG A 135 3.44 12.45 8.55
C ARG A 135 3.87 11.47 9.65
N ASP A 136 3.99 11.94 10.89
CA ASP A 136 4.35 11.08 12.03
C ASP A 136 3.22 10.09 12.34
N GLU A 137 1.97 10.53 12.30
CA GLU A 137 0.80 9.65 12.47
C GLU A 137 0.65 8.66 11.30
N ILE A 138 0.98 9.03 10.06
CA ILE A 138 1.05 8.07 8.95
C ILE A 138 2.12 7.01 9.22
N GLY A 139 3.28 7.40 9.75
CA GLY A 139 4.32 6.46 10.19
C GLY A 139 3.86 5.55 11.34
N ARG A 140 3.05 6.07 12.26
CA ARG A 140 2.41 5.29 13.32
C ARG A 140 1.40 4.29 12.74
N VAL A 141 0.56 4.71 11.80
CA VAL A 141 -0.38 3.84 11.07
C VAL A 141 0.35 2.73 10.33
N TYR A 142 1.47 3.02 9.67
CA TYR A 142 2.34 2.01 9.05
C TYR A 142 2.73 0.92 10.07
N ASN A 143 3.32 1.31 11.20
CA ASN A 143 3.82 0.36 12.19
C ASN A 143 2.71 -0.50 12.79
N LEU A 144 1.58 0.11 13.16
CA LEU A 144 0.42 -0.61 13.70
C LEU A 144 -0.21 -1.53 12.66
N SER A 145 -0.28 -1.10 11.40
CA SER A 145 -0.80 -1.92 10.31
C SER A 145 0.05 -3.16 10.06
N VAL A 146 1.38 -3.04 10.08
CA VAL A 146 2.31 -4.19 10.00
C VAL A 146 2.07 -5.16 11.15
N GLN A 147 2.01 -4.64 12.39
CA GLN A 147 1.79 -5.47 13.60
C GLN A 147 0.47 -6.24 13.57
N ASN A 148 -0.56 -5.68 12.93
CA ASN A 148 -1.90 -6.27 12.86
C ASN A 148 -2.19 -6.98 11.52
N GLY A 149 -1.16 -7.24 10.70
CA GLY A 149 -1.30 -7.95 9.43
C GLY A 149 -2.09 -7.19 8.35
N LYS A 150 -2.25 -5.88 8.47
CA LYS A 150 -2.94 -5.01 7.50
C LYS A 150 -1.95 -4.48 6.46
N ILE A 151 -1.34 -5.40 5.71
CA ILE A 151 -0.23 -5.09 4.79
C ILE A 151 -0.63 -4.08 3.71
N GLY A 152 -1.83 -4.14 3.17
CA GLY A 152 -2.31 -3.16 2.19
C GLY A 152 -2.40 -1.73 2.75
N VAL A 153 -2.75 -1.55 4.03
CA VAL A 153 -2.75 -0.23 4.68
C VAL A 153 -1.32 0.24 4.96
N ALA A 154 -0.45 -0.66 5.45
CA ALA A 154 0.96 -0.35 5.67
C ALA A 154 1.65 0.08 4.37
N TYR A 155 1.38 -0.60 3.27
CA TYR A 155 1.90 -0.24 1.94
C TYR A 155 1.51 1.19 1.55
N ASP A 156 0.23 1.54 1.67
CA ASP A 156 -0.24 2.88 1.30
C ASP A 156 0.33 3.98 2.19
N ALA A 157 0.51 3.70 3.49
CA ALA A 157 1.16 4.61 4.41
C ALA A 157 2.62 4.88 3.99
N ALA A 158 3.38 3.82 3.67
CA ALA A 158 4.76 3.94 3.21
C ALA A 158 4.87 4.65 1.85
N VAL A 159 3.99 4.34 0.90
CA VAL A 159 3.90 5.02 -0.40
C VAL A 159 3.62 6.52 -0.22
N SER A 160 2.67 6.89 0.64
CA SER A 160 2.31 8.28 0.91
C SER A 160 3.46 9.08 1.53
N LEU A 161 4.32 8.41 2.28
CA LEU A 161 5.54 9.01 2.83
C LEU A 161 6.73 8.98 1.87
N ARG A 162 6.62 8.28 0.73
CA ARG A 162 7.73 7.91 -0.16
C ARG A 162 8.86 7.17 0.59
N ASP A 163 8.48 6.35 1.57
CA ASP A 163 9.40 5.51 2.34
C ASP A 163 9.62 4.16 1.63
N PHE A 164 10.48 4.15 0.62
CA PHE A 164 10.79 2.93 -0.13
C PHE A 164 11.45 1.86 0.75
N LYS A 165 12.20 2.25 1.79
CA LYS A 165 12.74 1.29 2.79
C LYS A 165 11.60 0.62 3.56
N GLY A 166 10.58 1.39 3.97
CA GLY A 166 9.35 0.86 4.55
C GLY A 166 8.63 -0.11 3.61
N ILE A 167 8.48 0.25 2.33
CA ILE A 167 7.86 -0.63 1.32
C ILE A 167 8.63 -1.96 1.20
N ALA A 168 9.96 -1.93 1.06
CA ALA A 168 10.78 -3.14 0.92
C ALA A 168 10.70 -4.06 2.15
N ARG A 169 10.60 -3.50 3.37
CA ARG A 169 10.43 -4.28 4.61
C ARG A 169 9.12 -5.07 4.67
N LEU A 170 8.12 -4.73 3.86
CA LEU A 170 6.88 -5.49 3.77
C LEU A 170 7.06 -6.82 3.01
N ASN A 171 8.19 -7.02 2.32
CA ASN A 171 8.52 -8.24 1.57
C ASN A 171 7.39 -8.71 0.63
N LEU A 172 6.89 -7.78 -0.17
CA LEU A 172 5.70 -7.97 -1.00
C LEU A 172 5.91 -9.01 -2.10
N GLN A 173 5.05 -10.02 -2.16
CA GLN A 173 4.99 -11.02 -3.24
C GLN A 173 3.86 -10.70 -4.21
N VAL A 174 3.92 -9.53 -4.85
CA VAL A 174 2.80 -8.96 -5.64
C VAL A 174 3.08 -8.90 -7.14
N ILE A 175 4.33 -9.11 -7.55
CA ILE A 175 4.73 -9.21 -8.95
C ILE A 175 5.83 -10.26 -9.06
N ALA A 176 5.69 -11.18 -10.01
CA ALA A 176 6.67 -12.22 -10.24
C ALA A 176 6.90 -12.46 -11.73
N ALA A 177 8.17 -12.55 -12.13
CA ALA A 177 8.60 -12.87 -13.47
C ALA A 177 9.00 -14.35 -13.56
N GLY A 178 8.31 -15.09 -14.43
CA GLY A 178 8.73 -16.43 -14.85
C GLY A 178 9.68 -16.37 -16.05
N ARG A 179 9.78 -17.47 -16.82
CA ARG A 179 10.66 -17.50 -18.00
C ARG A 179 10.19 -16.58 -19.12
N ASP A 180 8.92 -16.71 -19.49
CA ASP A 180 8.32 -16.00 -20.62
C ASP A 180 6.95 -15.38 -20.25
N HIS A 181 6.73 -15.10 -18.97
CA HIS A 181 5.49 -14.51 -18.46
C HIS A 181 5.72 -13.69 -17.19
N VAL A 182 4.80 -12.77 -16.93
CA VAL A 182 4.70 -11.99 -15.69
C VAL A 182 3.34 -12.22 -15.09
N VAL A 183 3.30 -12.34 -13.77
CA VAL A 183 2.07 -12.36 -12.97
C VAL A 183 2.09 -11.20 -11.99
N ALA A 184 0.93 -10.57 -11.78
CA ALA A 184 0.76 -9.49 -10.83
C ALA A 184 -0.53 -9.63 -10.02
N LEU A 185 -0.46 -9.29 -8.73
CA LEU A 185 -1.57 -9.28 -7.79
C LEU A 185 -2.32 -7.95 -7.87
N CYS A 186 -3.62 -8.00 -8.12
CA CYS A 186 -4.50 -6.86 -7.97
C CYS A 186 -4.93 -6.69 -6.51
N ARG A 187 -5.13 -5.44 -6.10
CA ARG A 187 -5.49 -5.10 -4.70
C ARG A 187 -6.85 -5.63 -4.25
N ASP A 188 -7.69 -6.08 -5.19
CA ASP A 188 -8.98 -6.73 -4.94
C ASP A 188 -8.86 -8.26 -4.79
N GLY A 189 -7.64 -8.81 -4.75
CA GLY A 189 -7.37 -10.24 -4.58
C GLY A 189 -7.46 -11.05 -5.88
N ARG A 190 -7.67 -10.41 -7.03
CA ARG A 190 -7.55 -11.05 -8.36
C ARG A 190 -6.11 -11.03 -8.84
N VAL A 191 -5.83 -11.81 -9.89
CA VAL A 191 -4.49 -11.90 -10.48
C VAL A 191 -4.58 -11.67 -11.98
N VAL A 192 -3.58 -10.97 -12.52
CA VAL A 192 -3.39 -10.79 -13.96
C VAL A 192 -2.06 -11.40 -14.38
N ALA A 193 -2.01 -11.98 -15.58
CA ALA A 193 -0.79 -12.58 -16.11
C ALA A 193 -0.72 -12.38 -17.63
N ALA A 194 0.47 -12.08 -18.14
CA ALA A 194 0.71 -11.84 -19.55
C ALA A 194 2.05 -12.45 -19.99
N GLY A 195 2.12 -12.84 -21.26
CA GLY A 195 3.26 -13.54 -21.84
C GLY A 195 2.85 -14.82 -22.55
N ARG A 196 3.81 -15.74 -22.71
CA ARG A 196 3.59 -17.05 -23.35
C ARG A 196 2.68 -17.91 -22.48
N ASN A 197 1.73 -18.62 -23.10
CA ASN A 197 0.72 -19.39 -22.37
C ASN A 197 0.53 -20.84 -22.88
N ASP A 198 1.52 -21.41 -23.58
CA ASP A 198 1.41 -22.75 -24.18
C ASP A 198 1.13 -23.88 -23.18
N GLU A 199 1.53 -23.68 -21.91
CA GLU A 199 1.36 -24.65 -20.83
C GLU A 199 0.22 -24.23 -19.87
N GLY A 200 -0.44 -23.09 -20.12
CA GLY A 200 -1.46 -22.53 -19.24
C GLY A 200 -0.91 -21.70 -18.06
N GLN A 201 0.35 -21.27 -18.10
CA GLN A 201 0.99 -20.50 -17.02
C GLN A 201 0.35 -19.14 -16.72
N CYS A 202 -0.47 -18.61 -17.64
CA CYS A 202 -1.23 -17.37 -17.48
C CYS A 202 -2.73 -17.61 -17.19
N ASN A 203 -3.17 -18.86 -16.97
CA ASN A 203 -4.58 -19.19 -16.72
C ASN A 203 -5.01 -18.86 -15.28
N VAL A 204 -4.94 -17.58 -14.91
CA VAL A 204 -5.18 -17.07 -13.55
C VAL A 204 -6.53 -16.38 -13.38
N GLN A 205 -7.34 -16.29 -14.45
CA GLN A 205 -8.56 -15.49 -14.50
C GLN A 205 -9.64 -15.87 -13.46
N ASP A 206 -9.63 -17.13 -13.01
CA ASP A 206 -10.60 -17.67 -12.05
C ASP A 206 -10.08 -17.59 -10.59
N TRP A 207 -8.91 -17.00 -10.37
CA TRP A 207 -8.31 -16.88 -9.04
C TRP A 207 -8.89 -15.68 -8.29
N THR A 208 -9.17 -15.88 -7.00
CA THR A 208 -9.77 -14.88 -6.11
C THR A 208 -9.11 -14.97 -4.74
N ASP A 209 -9.26 -13.92 -3.94
CA ASP A 209 -8.78 -13.91 -2.55
C ASP A 209 -7.27 -14.21 -2.43
N ILE A 210 -6.51 -13.90 -3.49
CA ILE A 210 -5.07 -14.10 -3.54
C ILE A 210 -4.38 -12.99 -2.74
N ILE A 211 -3.38 -13.37 -1.95
CA ILE A 211 -2.60 -12.45 -1.12
C ILE A 211 -1.11 -12.44 -1.49
N ALA A 212 -0.64 -13.44 -2.24
CA ALA A 212 0.71 -13.51 -2.76
C ALA A 212 0.76 -14.33 -4.06
N VAL A 213 1.68 -13.96 -4.94
CA VAL A 213 1.96 -14.66 -6.21
C VAL A 213 3.43 -14.98 -6.34
N ALA A 214 3.72 -16.12 -6.96
CA ALA A 214 5.07 -16.51 -7.36
C ALA A 214 5.03 -17.11 -8.78
N ALA A 215 6.11 -16.90 -9.54
CA ALA A 215 6.25 -17.43 -10.89
C ALA A 215 7.49 -18.31 -10.97
N GLY A 216 7.31 -19.54 -11.47
CA GLY A 216 8.40 -20.42 -11.83
C GLY A 216 8.73 -20.34 -13.33
N PHE A 217 9.49 -21.32 -13.83
CA PHE A 217 9.91 -21.33 -15.23
C PHE A 217 8.73 -21.24 -16.22
N LYS A 218 7.73 -22.11 -16.08
CA LYS A 218 6.54 -22.18 -16.95
C LYS A 218 5.26 -22.44 -16.16
N TYR A 219 5.19 -21.95 -14.93
CA TYR A 219 4.02 -22.10 -14.07
C TYR A 219 3.92 -20.92 -13.12
N THR A 220 2.71 -20.68 -12.64
CA THR A 220 2.38 -19.63 -11.66
C THR A 220 1.73 -20.27 -10.44
N VAL A 221 2.00 -19.71 -9.26
CA VAL A 221 1.45 -20.12 -7.97
C VAL A 221 0.82 -18.91 -7.30
N GLY A 222 -0.36 -19.10 -6.69
CA GLY A 222 -1.06 -18.10 -5.90
C GLY A 222 -1.41 -18.64 -4.52
N LEU A 223 -1.11 -17.85 -3.49
CA LEU A 223 -1.53 -18.11 -2.11
C LEU A 223 -2.85 -17.38 -1.82
N ARG A 224 -3.86 -18.09 -1.35
CA ARG A 224 -5.13 -17.51 -0.93
C ARG A 224 -5.10 -17.08 0.53
N ALA A 225 -5.96 -16.12 0.87
CA ALA A 225 -6.12 -15.57 2.22
C ALA A 225 -6.54 -16.62 3.27
N ASP A 226 -7.16 -17.73 2.83
CA ASP A 226 -7.56 -18.85 3.68
C ASP A 226 -6.44 -19.87 3.93
N GLY A 227 -5.23 -19.62 3.41
CA GLY A 227 -4.08 -20.51 3.56
C GLY A 227 -4.02 -21.68 2.57
N THR A 228 -4.94 -21.74 1.60
CA THR A 228 -4.86 -22.70 0.48
C THR A 228 -4.04 -22.14 -0.68
N VAL A 229 -3.57 -23.02 -1.57
CA VAL A 229 -2.71 -22.64 -2.70
C VAL A 229 -3.30 -23.12 -4.02
N VAL A 230 -3.18 -22.29 -5.04
CA VAL A 230 -3.50 -22.63 -6.44
C VAL A 230 -2.27 -22.53 -7.32
N ALA A 231 -2.20 -23.36 -8.34
CA ALA A 231 -1.13 -23.31 -9.34
C ALA A 231 -1.66 -23.65 -10.73
N THR A 232 -1.05 -23.06 -11.76
CA THR A 232 -1.36 -23.32 -13.16
C THR A 232 -0.09 -23.29 -14.01
N GLY A 233 -0.08 -24.02 -15.12
CA GLY A 233 1.05 -24.11 -16.03
C GLY A 233 1.63 -25.51 -16.14
N PHE A 234 2.89 -25.57 -16.57
CA PHE A 234 3.63 -26.81 -16.78
C PHE A 234 3.71 -27.65 -15.51
N ASN A 235 3.27 -28.91 -15.57
CA ASN A 235 3.16 -29.78 -14.40
C ASN A 235 3.77 -31.19 -14.59
N ASN A 236 4.68 -31.39 -15.55
CA ASN A 236 5.23 -32.74 -15.80
C ASN A 236 6.05 -33.30 -14.62
N ASN A 237 6.48 -32.44 -13.70
CA ASN A 237 7.22 -32.82 -12.50
C ASN A 237 6.35 -32.73 -11.23
N GLY A 238 5.06 -32.43 -11.35
CA GLY A 238 4.18 -32.25 -10.20
C GLY A 238 4.33 -30.92 -9.46
N GLN A 239 4.99 -29.91 -10.04
CA GLN A 239 5.19 -28.59 -9.42
C GLN A 239 3.89 -27.83 -9.10
N CYS A 240 2.79 -28.16 -9.77
CA CYS A 240 1.47 -27.59 -9.54
C CYS A 240 0.61 -28.47 -8.63
N ASN A 241 1.13 -29.57 -8.07
CA ASN A 241 0.38 -30.48 -7.20
C ASN A 241 0.27 -29.92 -5.76
N VAL A 242 -0.39 -28.77 -5.64
CA VAL A 242 -0.53 -27.97 -4.40
C VAL A 242 -1.96 -28.06 -3.82
N GLN A 243 -2.86 -28.81 -4.46
CA GLN A 243 -4.29 -28.84 -4.13
C GLN A 243 -4.61 -29.32 -2.69
N ASP A 244 -3.70 -30.06 -2.07
CA ASP A 244 -3.88 -30.60 -0.72
C ASP A 244 -3.20 -29.73 0.35
N TRP A 245 -2.61 -28.59 -0.03
CA TRP A 245 -1.92 -27.70 0.90
C TRP A 245 -2.91 -26.79 1.62
N THR A 246 -2.77 -26.73 2.95
CA THR A 246 -3.57 -25.88 3.84
C THR A 246 -2.66 -25.18 4.83
N ASP A 247 -3.16 -24.12 5.49
CA ASP A 247 -2.43 -23.37 6.52
C ASP A 247 -1.11 -22.77 6.03
N ILE A 248 -0.99 -22.50 4.72
CA ILE A 248 0.19 -21.90 4.10
C ILE A 248 0.20 -20.40 4.37
N VAL A 249 1.39 -19.87 4.73
CA VAL A 249 1.61 -18.45 5.03
C VAL A 249 2.64 -17.80 4.11
N ALA A 250 3.33 -18.58 3.28
CA ALA A 250 4.21 -18.09 2.23
C ALA A 250 4.39 -19.14 1.13
N VAL A 251 4.53 -18.68 -0.11
CA VAL A 251 4.84 -19.54 -1.27
C VAL A 251 6.06 -19.00 -2.00
N TYR A 252 6.87 -19.91 -2.53
CA TYR A 252 8.04 -19.59 -3.32
C TYR A 252 8.11 -20.51 -4.53
N ALA A 253 8.38 -19.92 -5.69
CA ALA A 253 8.65 -20.63 -6.93
C ALA A 253 9.98 -20.13 -7.48
N GLY A 254 10.82 -21.04 -7.96
CA GLY A 254 12.06 -20.67 -8.61
C GLY A 254 11.86 -20.43 -10.11
N ASN A 255 12.33 -19.29 -10.64
CA ASN A 255 12.32 -19.03 -12.08
C ASN A 255 13.03 -20.16 -12.87
N THR A 256 14.01 -20.82 -12.25
CA THR A 256 14.84 -21.87 -12.86
C THR A 256 14.63 -23.25 -12.22
N ALA A 257 13.82 -23.31 -11.17
CA ALA A 257 13.50 -24.54 -10.46
C ALA A 257 12.14 -25.09 -10.90
N THR A 258 11.98 -26.39 -10.77
CA THR A 258 10.67 -27.06 -10.94
C THR A 258 10.01 -27.33 -9.61
N ASP A 259 10.38 -26.56 -8.57
CA ASP A 259 9.91 -26.79 -7.21
C ASP A 259 9.09 -25.59 -6.74
N THR A 260 7.89 -25.90 -6.28
CA THR A 260 7.05 -25.00 -5.50
C THR A 260 7.30 -25.32 -4.03
N ILE A 261 7.56 -24.31 -3.22
CA ILE A 261 7.81 -24.45 -1.78
C ILE A 261 6.74 -23.65 -1.04
N GLY A 262 6.10 -24.29 -0.07
CA GLY A 262 5.15 -23.70 0.84
C GLY A 262 5.68 -23.71 2.28
N VAL A 263 5.41 -22.64 3.01
CA VAL A 263 5.70 -22.53 4.44
C VAL A 263 4.37 -22.55 5.19
N ASN A 264 4.18 -23.53 6.06
CA ASN A 264 3.00 -23.62 6.91
C ASN A 264 3.07 -22.64 8.08
N ALA A 265 1.91 -22.31 8.66
CA ALA A 265 1.80 -21.48 9.86
C ALA A 265 2.49 -22.08 11.10
N ASP A 266 2.66 -23.40 11.11
CA ASP A 266 3.40 -24.15 12.14
C ASP A 266 4.90 -24.30 11.83
N ASP A 267 5.39 -23.52 10.87
CA ASP A 267 6.77 -23.51 10.36
C ASP A 267 7.24 -24.73 9.59
N THR A 268 6.38 -25.74 9.39
CA THR A 268 6.76 -26.88 8.55
C THR A 268 6.82 -26.51 7.07
N ILE A 269 7.72 -27.17 6.33
CA ILE A 269 7.96 -26.91 4.92
C ILE A 269 7.34 -28.02 4.07
N VAL A 270 6.51 -27.63 3.11
CA VAL A 270 5.96 -28.51 2.07
C VAL A 270 6.55 -28.14 0.71
N ALA A 271 6.66 -29.12 -0.18
CA ALA A 271 7.17 -28.91 -1.52
C ALA A 271 6.43 -29.78 -2.53
N ALA A 272 6.33 -29.28 -3.76
CA ALA A 272 5.77 -29.96 -4.93
C ALA A 272 6.74 -29.77 -6.09
N GLY A 273 6.88 -30.77 -6.97
CA GLY A 273 7.92 -30.79 -8.01
C GLY A 273 8.73 -32.08 -8.01
N THR A 274 9.89 -32.05 -8.66
CA THR A 274 10.80 -33.21 -8.73
C THR A 274 11.47 -33.43 -7.36
N LEU A 275 10.83 -34.25 -6.53
CA LEU A 275 11.33 -34.67 -5.22
C LEU A 275 11.92 -36.10 -5.22
N GLU A 276 11.94 -36.76 -6.38
CA GLU A 276 12.32 -38.17 -6.46
C GLU A 276 13.75 -38.41 -5.93
N GLY A 277 13.84 -39.18 -4.85
CA GLY A 277 15.10 -39.58 -4.21
C GLY A 277 15.78 -38.50 -3.36
N LYS A 278 15.21 -37.29 -3.19
CA LYS A 278 15.84 -36.20 -2.45
C LYS A 278 14.82 -35.30 -1.73
N ASP A 279 14.65 -35.51 -0.43
CA ASP A 279 13.87 -34.64 0.47
C ASP A 279 14.66 -33.37 0.89
N TYR A 280 15.42 -32.74 -0.02
CA TYR A 280 16.31 -31.63 0.33
C TYR A 280 15.56 -30.45 0.98
N TYR A 281 14.31 -30.22 0.60
CA TYR A 281 13.47 -29.14 1.13
C TYR A 281 13.19 -29.29 2.64
N LYS A 282 13.27 -30.50 3.20
CA LYS A 282 13.13 -30.74 4.65
C LYS A 282 14.29 -30.16 5.47
N GLN A 283 15.36 -29.72 4.81
CA GLN A 283 16.49 -29.01 5.45
C GLN A 283 16.24 -27.50 5.53
N ILE A 284 15.17 -26.98 4.93
CA ILE A 284 14.81 -25.57 5.03
C ILE A 284 14.35 -25.30 6.47
N PRO A 285 14.99 -24.36 7.19
CA PRO A 285 14.58 -23.98 8.54
C PRO A 285 13.24 -23.25 8.52
N GLY A 286 12.50 -23.35 9.63
CA GLY A 286 11.23 -22.62 9.84
C GLY A 286 11.40 -21.14 10.18
N LYS A 287 10.31 -20.37 10.28
CA LYS A 287 10.38 -18.95 10.67
C LYS A 287 10.81 -18.77 12.13
N THR A 288 10.42 -19.66 13.04
CA THR A 288 10.89 -19.68 14.44
C THR A 288 12.38 -19.97 14.57
N GLU A 289 13.01 -20.56 13.55
CA GLU A 289 14.46 -20.75 13.45
C GLU A 289 15.16 -19.54 12.78
N GLY A 290 14.42 -18.47 12.51
CA GLY A 290 14.95 -17.22 11.95
C GLY A 290 14.87 -17.12 10.43
N MET A 291 14.16 -18.01 9.73
CA MET A 291 13.99 -17.89 8.26
C MET A 291 13.17 -16.63 7.89
N ILE A 292 13.70 -15.84 6.96
CA ILE A 292 13.02 -14.68 6.36
C ILE A 292 12.47 -15.00 4.96
N LYS A 293 13.28 -15.62 4.10
CA LYS A 293 12.98 -15.80 2.67
C LYS A 293 13.61 -17.07 2.12
N VAL A 294 12.90 -17.74 1.21
CA VAL A 294 13.41 -18.88 0.45
C VAL A 294 13.54 -18.48 -1.02
N CYS A 295 14.68 -18.82 -1.62
CA CYS A 295 14.98 -18.56 -3.02
C CYS A 295 15.32 -19.89 -3.70
N PRO A 296 14.34 -20.56 -4.35
CA PRO A 296 14.57 -21.83 -5.02
C PRO A 296 15.34 -21.61 -6.33
N GLY A 297 16.60 -22.06 -6.39
CA GLY A 297 17.38 -22.15 -7.63
C GLY A 297 17.35 -23.54 -8.25
N SER A 298 17.97 -23.72 -9.42
CA SER A 298 18.04 -25.01 -10.12
C SER A 298 18.78 -26.08 -9.29
N ASP A 299 19.97 -25.77 -8.78
CA ASP A 299 20.83 -26.74 -8.06
C ASP A 299 20.91 -26.51 -6.54
N VAL A 300 20.57 -25.31 -6.10
CA VAL A 300 20.68 -24.88 -4.69
C VAL A 300 19.46 -24.06 -4.30
N ILE A 301 19.05 -24.18 -3.04
CA ILE A 301 18.10 -23.26 -2.41
C ILE A 301 18.89 -22.36 -1.47
N LEU A 302 18.69 -21.05 -1.62
CA LEU A 302 19.19 -20.08 -0.64
C LEU A 302 18.08 -19.75 0.34
N VAL A 303 18.38 -19.82 1.62
CA VAL A 303 17.48 -19.40 2.69
C VAL A 303 18.11 -18.24 3.42
N LEU A 304 17.46 -17.08 3.37
CA LEU A 304 17.86 -15.89 4.13
C LEU A 304 17.44 -16.03 5.58
N MET A 305 18.38 -15.86 6.48
CA MET A 305 18.17 -15.92 7.93
C MET A 305 18.18 -14.51 8.55
N GLU A 306 17.56 -14.36 9.72
CA GLU A 306 17.44 -13.09 10.45
C GLU A 306 18.76 -12.46 10.90
N ASP A 307 19.80 -13.29 11.05
CA ASP A 307 21.16 -12.86 11.36
C ASP A 307 21.90 -12.30 10.13
N GLY A 308 21.26 -12.34 8.97
CA GLY A 308 21.79 -11.90 7.67
C GLY A 308 22.71 -12.92 7.00
N ASN A 309 22.77 -14.17 7.48
CA ASN A 309 23.49 -15.24 6.79
C ASN A 309 22.57 -16.00 5.82
N ILE A 310 23.18 -16.67 4.84
CA ILE A 310 22.48 -17.54 3.90
C ILE A 310 22.71 -19.01 4.27
N HIS A 311 21.62 -19.74 4.54
CA HIS A 311 21.64 -21.19 4.64
C HIS A 311 21.46 -21.80 3.25
N CYS A 312 22.48 -22.50 2.75
CA CYS A 312 22.50 -23.09 1.41
C CYS A 312 22.13 -24.57 1.45
N ILE A 313 21.12 -24.98 0.67
CA ILE A 313 20.67 -26.37 0.58
C ILE A 313 20.92 -26.88 -0.83
N ASN A 314 21.82 -27.85 -0.95
CA ASN A 314 22.19 -28.43 -2.24
C ASN A 314 21.16 -29.49 -2.68
N LYS A 315 20.57 -29.30 -3.86
CA LYS A 315 19.73 -30.28 -4.55
C LYS A 315 20.57 -31.25 -5.38
N SER A 316 21.61 -30.71 -6.00
CA SER A 316 22.57 -31.39 -6.89
C SER A 316 23.96 -30.81 -6.68
N PHE A 317 24.96 -31.36 -7.37
CA PHE A 317 26.26 -30.70 -7.50
C PHE A 317 26.03 -29.33 -8.14
N SER A 318 26.37 -28.26 -7.43
CA SER A 318 26.27 -26.89 -7.93
C SER A 318 27.64 -26.39 -8.36
N GLU A 319 27.70 -25.74 -9.52
CA GLU A 319 28.88 -25.01 -9.99
C GLU A 319 28.99 -23.59 -9.38
N MET A 320 28.05 -23.20 -8.50
CA MET A 320 28.01 -21.84 -7.94
C MET A 320 29.08 -21.66 -6.85
N ASP A 321 30.10 -20.88 -7.16
CA ASP A 321 31.19 -20.51 -6.25
C ASP A 321 30.91 -19.16 -5.55
N GLY A 322 31.58 -18.93 -4.41
CA GLY A 322 31.51 -17.66 -3.70
C GLY A 322 30.21 -17.38 -2.94
N LEU A 323 29.33 -18.38 -2.77
CA LEU A 323 28.11 -18.25 -1.95
C LEU A 323 28.39 -17.88 -0.49
N ASP A 324 29.56 -18.25 0.01
CA ASP A 324 30.08 -17.87 1.33
C ASP A 324 30.34 -16.36 1.48
N ASN A 325 30.37 -15.60 0.38
CA ASN A 325 30.46 -14.14 0.41
C ASN A 325 29.14 -13.44 0.72
N LEU A 326 28.01 -14.15 0.61
CA LEU A 326 26.66 -13.65 0.90
C LEU A 326 26.39 -13.68 2.41
N VAL A 327 27.00 -12.74 3.12
CA VAL A 327 26.91 -12.60 4.58
C VAL A 327 26.52 -11.18 4.98
N GLY A 328 25.80 -11.06 6.09
CA GLY A 328 25.28 -9.77 6.56
C GLY A 328 24.33 -9.12 5.56
N VAL A 329 23.43 -9.91 4.96
CA VAL A 329 22.49 -9.48 3.93
C VAL A 329 21.06 -9.28 4.48
N ILE A 330 20.32 -8.33 3.90
CA ILE A 330 18.91 -8.01 4.20
C ILE A 330 17.94 -8.56 3.16
N ASP A 331 18.43 -8.87 1.96
CA ASP A 331 17.66 -9.51 0.90
C ASP A 331 18.61 -10.33 0.01
N VAL A 332 18.07 -11.36 -0.63
CA VAL A 332 18.82 -12.27 -1.52
C VAL A 332 17.95 -12.72 -2.67
N ALA A 333 18.56 -12.91 -3.84
CA ALA A 333 17.95 -13.51 -5.00
C ALA A 333 18.91 -14.49 -5.67
N ILE A 334 18.34 -15.49 -6.34
CA ILE A 334 19.10 -16.49 -7.09
C ILE A 334 18.59 -16.58 -8.53
N GLY A 335 19.52 -16.52 -9.48
CA GLY A 335 19.30 -16.80 -10.89
C GLY A 335 19.53 -18.26 -11.24
N THR A 336 19.78 -18.56 -12.51
CA THR A 336 20.12 -19.95 -12.93
C THR A 336 21.49 -20.36 -12.39
N VAL A 337 22.45 -19.44 -12.45
CA VAL A 337 23.87 -19.72 -12.28
C VAL A 337 24.62 -18.64 -11.51
N HIS A 338 23.89 -17.67 -10.95
CA HIS A 338 24.44 -16.66 -10.05
C HIS A 338 23.45 -16.35 -8.92
N ALA A 339 23.93 -15.72 -7.86
CA ALA A 339 23.13 -15.17 -6.78
C ALA A 339 23.59 -13.76 -6.44
N ALA A 340 22.69 -12.96 -5.88
CA ALA A 340 22.98 -11.60 -5.44
C ALA A 340 22.32 -11.36 -4.08
N GLY A 341 23.04 -10.69 -3.18
CA GLY A 341 22.56 -10.35 -1.84
C GLY A 341 22.86 -8.90 -1.49
N VAL A 342 21.88 -8.20 -0.92
CA VAL A 342 22.01 -6.81 -0.47
C VAL A 342 22.53 -6.82 0.96
N ARG A 343 23.65 -6.19 1.24
CA ARG A 343 24.22 -6.08 2.59
C ARG A 343 23.48 -5.06 3.45
N PHE A 344 23.64 -5.14 4.77
CA PHE A 344 23.06 -4.17 5.73
C PHE A 344 23.43 -2.71 5.45
N ASP A 345 24.57 -2.44 4.81
CA ASP A 345 25.03 -1.11 4.43
C ASP A 345 24.49 -0.61 3.08
N GLY A 346 23.67 -1.42 2.39
CA GLY A 346 23.07 -1.11 1.09
C GLY A 346 23.99 -1.38 -0.11
N THR A 347 25.15 -2.01 0.08
CA THR A 347 25.99 -2.54 -1.01
C THR A 347 25.52 -3.93 -1.45
N VAL A 348 26.02 -4.45 -2.58
CA VAL A 348 25.62 -5.76 -3.11
C VAL A 348 26.80 -6.72 -3.21
N ALA A 349 26.58 -7.97 -2.85
CA ALA A 349 27.49 -9.08 -3.05
C ALA A 349 26.89 -10.05 -4.06
N THR A 350 27.74 -10.65 -4.90
CA THR A 350 27.33 -11.64 -5.89
C THR A 350 28.16 -12.92 -5.77
N ALA A 351 27.60 -14.01 -6.29
CA ALA A 351 28.20 -15.34 -6.29
C ALA A 351 27.85 -16.06 -7.60
N GLY A 352 28.71 -16.98 -8.05
CA GLY A 352 28.53 -17.76 -9.27
C GLY A 352 29.05 -17.10 -10.54
N ARG A 353 28.38 -17.41 -11.66
CA ARG A 353 28.85 -17.10 -13.01
C ARG A 353 28.62 -15.65 -13.39
N ASN A 354 29.67 -15.03 -13.95
CA ASN A 354 29.65 -13.65 -14.44
C ASN A 354 29.87 -13.51 -15.98
N THR A 355 29.36 -14.44 -16.80
CA THR A 355 29.65 -14.43 -18.25
C THR A 355 29.00 -13.28 -19.02
N SER A 356 28.05 -12.55 -18.40
CA SER A 356 27.29 -11.47 -19.02
C SER A 356 27.39 -10.17 -18.22
N GLY A 357 28.29 -10.05 -17.25
CA GLY A 357 28.39 -8.86 -16.39
C GLY A 357 27.37 -8.81 -15.25
N GLN A 358 26.80 -9.95 -14.84
CA GLN A 358 25.86 -10.06 -13.71
C GLN A 358 26.44 -9.55 -12.37
N HIS A 359 27.77 -9.48 -12.25
CA HIS A 359 28.50 -9.03 -11.06
C HIS A 359 28.92 -7.56 -11.14
N ASP A 360 28.52 -6.82 -12.17
CA ASP A 360 28.90 -5.41 -12.37
C ASP A 360 28.10 -4.49 -11.42
N VAL A 361 28.22 -4.75 -10.11
CA VAL A 361 27.45 -4.14 -9.01
C VAL A 361 28.35 -3.39 -8.02
N GLU A 362 29.65 -3.26 -8.32
CA GLU A 362 30.65 -2.70 -7.40
C GLU A 362 30.37 -1.26 -6.96
N ASP A 363 29.76 -0.46 -7.84
CA ASP A 363 29.39 0.93 -7.59
C ASP A 363 27.97 1.09 -6.99
N TRP A 364 27.26 -0.01 -6.75
CA TRP A 364 25.88 0.05 -6.25
C TRP A 364 25.85 0.36 -4.75
N THR A 365 25.11 1.41 -4.40
CA THR A 365 24.86 1.84 -3.02
C THR A 365 23.38 2.03 -2.79
N ASP A 366 22.98 2.08 -1.51
CA ASP A 366 21.60 2.39 -1.09
C ASP A 366 20.56 1.40 -1.63
N ILE A 367 20.98 0.17 -1.94
CA ILE A 367 20.09 -0.91 -2.38
C ILE A 367 19.29 -1.42 -1.18
N ILE A 368 18.01 -1.69 -1.40
CA ILE A 368 17.05 -2.11 -0.37
C ILE A 368 16.31 -3.40 -0.70
N ALA A 369 16.32 -3.82 -1.97
CA ALA A 369 15.81 -5.11 -2.43
C ALA A 369 16.53 -5.53 -3.71
N ILE A 370 16.59 -6.84 -3.96
CA ILE A 370 17.31 -7.42 -5.10
C ILE A 370 16.48 -8.51 -5.77
N ALA A 371 16.56 -8.58 -7.10
CA ALA A 371 16.02 -9.66 -7.89
C ALA A 371 17.07 -10.13 -8.90
N ALA A 372 17.07 -11.42 -9.19
CA ALA A 372 18.03 -12.05 -10.09
C ALA A 372 17.34 -13.16 -10.90
N SER A 373 17.77 -13.34 -12.14
CA SER A 373 17.35 -14.46 -13.00
C SER A 373 18.53 -14.95 -13.83
N ASN A 374 18.31 -15.54 -15.00
CA ASN A 374 19.32 -16.24 -15.79
C ASN A 374 20.66 -15.46 -15.91
N SER A 375 20.59 -14.24 -16.42
CA SER A 375 21.78 -13.42 -16.71
C SER A 375 21.65 -11.95 -16.29
N ASN A 376 20.71 -11.63 -15.40
CA ASN A 376 20.49 -10.26 -14.95
C ASN A 376 20.29 -10.20 -13.44
N THR A 377 20.79 -9.11 -12.86
CA THR A 377 20.58 -8.68 -11.49
C THR A 377 19.95 -7.30 -11.52
N ALA A 378 18.90 -7.06 -10.74
CA ALA A 378 18.27 -5.76 -10.58
C ALA A 378 18.20 -5.38 -9.10
N GLY A 379 18.72 -4.19 -8.77
CA GLY A 379 18.67 -3.61 -7.43
C GLY A 379 17.66 -2.48 -7.35
N LEU A 380 16.76 -2.52 -6.38
CA LEU A 380 15.90 -1.40 -6.03
C LEU A 380 16.62 -0.51 -5.02
N LYS A 381 16.76 0.78 -5.33
CA LYS A 381 17.38 1.78 -4.46
C LYS A 381 16.38 2.39 -3.48
N SER A 382 16.88 2.91 -2.36
CA SER A 382 16.07 3.55 -1.31
C SER A 382 15.37 4.85 -1.71
N ASP A 383 15.68 5.40 -2.89
CA ASP A 383 15.00 6.55 -3.49
C ASP A 383 13.94 6.15 -4.54
N GLY A 384 13.64 4.85 -4.66
CA GLY A 384 12.64 4.32 -5.59
C GLY A 384 13.13 4.20 -7.02
N THR A 385 14.44 4.24 -7.24
CA THR A 385 15.07 4.07 -8.55
C THR A 385 15.66 2.66 -8.69
N VAL A 386 15.96 2.22 -9.91
CA VAL A 386 16.46 0.86 -10.16
C VAL A 386 17.82 0.91 -10.82
N VAL A 387 18.68 -0.04 -10.48
CA VAL A 387 19.95 -0.30 -11.16
C VAL A 387 19.99 -1.74 -11.67
N VAL A 388 20.63 -1.96 -12.82
CA VAL A 388 20.65 -3.25 -13.52
C VAL A 388 22.07 -3.61 -13.95
N ALA A 389 22.43 -4.88 -13.74
CA ALA A 389 23.66 -5.48 -14.21
C ALA A 389 23.34 -6.77 -14.98
N GLY A 390 24.18 -7.11 -15.96
CA GLY A 390 24.04 -8.30 -16.77
C GLY A 390 23.75 -8.03 -18.24
N ASP A 391 23.02 -8.98 -18.85
CA ASP A 391 22.69 -8.98 -20.28
C ASP A 391 21.76 -7.83 -20.69
N ASP A 392 21.98 -7.27 -21.87
CA ASP A 392 21.19 -6.14 -22.40
C ASP A 392 20.79 -6.36 -23.87
N ARG A 393 20.75 -7.62 -24.31
CA ARG A 393 20.41 -7.97 -25.70
C ARG A 393 18.97 -7.61 -26.08
N HIS A 394 18.09 -7.37 -25.10
CA HIS A 394 16.69 -7.03 -25.31
C HIS A 394 16.31 -5.65 -24.78
N GLY A 395 17.24 -4.89 -24.19
CA GLY A 395 17.00 -3.57 -23.59
C GLY A 395 16.64 -3.64 -22.10
N GLU A 396 17.10 -4.66 -21.39
CA GLU A 396 16.90 -4.84 -19.96
C GLU A 396 17.44 -3.64 -19.15
N ASN A 397 18.52 -3.00 -19.61
CA ASN A 397 19.12 -1.83 -18.94
C ASN A 397 18.26 -0.57 -19.01
N ASP A 398 17.20 -0.52 -19.81
CA ASP A 398 16.26 0.61 -19.82
C ASP A 398 15.60 0.81 -18.44
N ALA A 399 15.58 -0.23 -17.60
CA ALA A 399 15.10 -0.12 -16.22
C ALA A 399 15.96 0.82 -15.34
N ASN A 400 17.21 1.13 -15.72
CA ASN A 400 18.02 2.14 -15.03
C ASN A 400 17.40 3.56 -15.06
N MET A 401 16.45 3.80 -15.98
CA MET A 401 15.75 5.08 -16.11
C MET A 401 14.51 5.18 -15.22
N TRP A 402 14.09 4.09 -14.58
CA TRP A 402 12.86 4.04 -13.81
C TRP A 402 12.94 4.82 -12.50
N LYS A 403 11.78 5.35 -12.10
CA LYS A 403 11.52 6.09 -10.86
C LYS A 403 10.22 5.59 -10.25
N ASP A 404 10.06 5.81 -8.95
CA ASP A 404 8.85 5.45 -8.20
C ASP A 404 8.54 3.96 -8.21
N ILE A 405 9.59 3.12 -8.19
CA ILE A 405 9.47 1.67 -8.16
C ILE A 405 9.33 1.18 -6.71
N ALA A 406 8.29 0.40 -6.47
CA ALA A 406 7.97 -0.20 -5.18
C ALA A 406 8.52 -1.64 -5.05
N ALA A 407 8.60 -2.38 -6.16
CA ALA A 407 9.13 -3.74 -6.19
C ALA A 407 9.68 -4.07 -7.58
N VAL A 408 10.66 -4.96 -7.63
CA VAL A 408 11.28 -5.45 -8.88
C VAL A 408 11.23 -6.97 -8.93
N SER A 409 11.05 -7.51 -10.15
CA SER A 409 11.19 -8.94 -10.44
C SER A 409 11.94 -9.11 -11.76
N VAL A 410 12.75 -10.15 -11.88
CA VAL A 410 13.63 -10.36 -13.04
C VAL A 410 13.26 -11.66 -13.72
N GLY A 411 12.96 -11.58 -15.01
CA GLY A 411 12.85 -12.71 -15.92
C GLY A 411 14.16 -12.95 -16.68
N PRO A 412 14.27 -14.02 -17.48
CA PRO A 412 15.49 -14.32 -18.23
C PRO A 412 15.96 -13.26 -19.22
N ASN A 413 15.03 -12.48 -19.81
CA ASN A 413 15.31 -11.48 -20.85
C ASN A 413 14.60 -10.14 -20.58
N PHE A 414 14.10 -9.93 -19.36
CA PHE A 414 13.35 -8.73 -19.01
C PHE A 414 13.36 -8.47 -17.51
N ILE A 415 13.08 -7.23 -17.15
CA ILE A 415 12.86 -6.77 -15.78
C ILE A 415 11.43 -6.24 -15.70
N ALA A 416 10.74 -6.56 -14.61
CA ALA A 416 9.43 -6.03 -14.29
C ALA A 416 9.50 -5.19 -13.02
N GLY A 417 8.90 -4.00 -13.07
CA GLY A 417 8.81 -3.07 -11.95
C GLY A 417 7.35 -2.75 -11.61
N LEU A 418 6.98 -2.89 -10.35
CA LEU A 418 5.74 -2.32 -9.82
C LEU A 418 6.00 -0.86 -9.45
N LYS A 419 5.24 0.07 -10.00
CA LYS A 419 5.28 1.48 -9.60
C LYS A 419 4.39 1.73 -8.38
N THR A 420 4.68 2.77 -7.60
CA THR A 420 3.89 3.17 -6.43
C THR A 420 2.47 3.63 -6.75
N ASP A 421 2.18 3.95 -8.02
CA ASP A 421 0.82 4.27 -8.51
C ASP A 421 -0.01 3.01 -8.87
N GLY A 422 0.55 1.82 -8.66
CA GLY A 422 -0.11 0.54 -8.94
C GLY A 422 -0.10 0.12 -10.41
N THR A 423 0.73 0.75 -11.25
CA THR A 423 1.01 0.31 -12.63
C THR A 423 2.28 -0.55 -12.72
N VAL A 424 2.46 -1.26 -13.84
CA VAL A 424 3.64 -2.11 -14.07
C VAL A 424 4.43 -1.61 -15.29
N VAL A 425 5.76 -1.61 -15.17
CA VAL A 425 6.69 -1.30 -16.25
C VAL A 425 7.56 -2.50 -16.56
N ILE A 426 7.93 -2.66 -17.83
CA ILE A 426 8.79 -3.74 -18.33
C ILE A 426 9.94 -3.14 -19.15
N ALA A 427 11.16 -3.64 -18.93
CA ALA A 427 12.34 -3.40 -19.76
C ALA A 427 12.81 -4.76 -20.29
N GLY A 428 13.15 -4.87 -21.57
CA GLY A 428 13.46 -6.15 -22.21
C GLY A 428 12.28 -6.82 -22.93
N ALA A 429 12.41 -8.13 -23.16
CA ALA A 429 11.42 -8.95 -23.87
C ALA A 429 10.80 -10.01 -22.95
N VAL A 430 9.48 -9.88 -22.67
CA VAL A 430 8.71 -10.88 -21.91
C VAL A 430 8.65 -12.20 -22.66
N VAL A 431 8.44 -12.16 -23.98
CA VAL A 431 8.48 -13.35 -24.84
C VAL A 431 9.75 -13.28 -25.69
N GLY A 432 10.71 -14.15 -25.39
CA GLY A 432 12.00 -14.18 -26.09
C GLY A 432 11.91 -14.80 -27.49
N GLY A 433 12.58 -14.20 -28.46
CA GLY A 433 12.75 -14.77 -29.81
C GLY A 433 12.91 -13.74 -30.92
N THR A 434 13.29 -14.21 -32.11
CA THR A 434 13.54 -13.35 -33.29
C THR A 434 12.58 -13.60 -34.45
N THR A 435 11.67 -14.58 -34.34
CA THR A 435 10.66 -14.81 -35.37
C THR A 435 9.60 -13.71 -35.32
N GLN A 436 8.96 -13.43 -36.46
CA GLN A 436 7.90 -12.41 -36.52
C GLN A 436 6.73 -12.73 -35.58
N GLU A 437 6.43 -14.01 -35.38
CA GLU A 437 5.42 -14.50 -34.45
C GLU A 437 5.77 -14.15 -32.99
N LEU A 438 6.98 -14.49 -32.54
CA LEU A 438 7.42 -14.21 -31.16
C LEU A 438 7.54 -12.70 -30.89
N ILE A 439 7.94 -11.91 -31.89
CA ILE A 439 7.95 -10.44 -31.79
C ILE A 439 6.52 -9.90 -31.63
N ALA A 440 5.56 -10.43 -32.38
CA ALA A 440 4.16 -10.03 -32.25
C ALA A 440 3.55 -10.45 -30.91
N GLU A 441 3.86 -11.65 -30.42
CA GLU A 441 3.47 -12.13 -29.10
C GLU A 441 4.04 -11.25 -27.97
N ASN A 442 5.34 -10.94 -28.04
CA ASN A 442 5.99 -10.05 -27.08
C ASN A 442 5.31 -8.68 -27.06
N LYS A 443 5.04 -8.11 -28.24
CA LYS A 443 4.35 -6.82 -28.34
C LYS A 443 2.97 -6.86 -27.67
N LYS A 444 2.19 -7.91 -27.92
CA LYS A 444 0.88 -8.09 -27.28
C LYS A 444 1.00 -8.19 -25.76
N ALA A 445 1.97 -8.96 -25.26
CA ALA A 445 2.21 -9.09 -23.82
C ALA A 445 2.56 -7.74 -23.18
N LEU A 446 3.42 -6.93 -23.82
CA LEU A 446 3.78 -5.60 -23.33
C LEU A 446 2.59 -4.63 -23.34
N GLU A 447 1.75 -4.66 -24.39
CA GLU A 447 0.52 -3.85 -24.46
C GLU A 447 -0.49 -4.24 -23.35
N GLU A 448 -0.62 -5.54 -23.07
CA GLU A 448 -1.46 -6.04 -21.99
C GLU A 448 -0.96 -5.59 -20.62
N ILE A 449 0.34 -5.77 -20.34
CA ILE A 449 0.96 -5.34 -19.07
C ILE A 449 0.84 -3.82 -18.88
N ALA A 450 1.02 -3.03 -19.94
CA ALA A 450 0.87 -1.59 -19.88
C ALA A 450 -0.56 -1.13 -19.55
N SER A 451 -1.56 -1.99 -19.73
CA SER A 451 -2.95 -1.72 -19.34
C SER A 451 -3.26 -2.05 -17.88
N TRP A 452 -2.37 -2.75 -17.19
CA TRP A 452 -2.57 -3.14 -15.79
C TRP A 452 -2.49 -1.92 -14.87
N SER A 453 -3.41 -1.91 -13.90
CA SER A 453 -3.52 -0.89 -12.87
C SER A 453 -4.05 -1.56 -11.59
N ASN A 454 -4.02 -0.83 -10.47
CA ASN A 454 -4.45 -1.35 -9.18
C ASN A 454 -3.67 -2.60 -8.74
N ILE A 455 -2.39 -2.68 -9.13
CA ILE A 455 -1.47 -3.74 -8.72
C ILE A 455 -0.87 -3.38 -7.35
N GLY A 456 -0.80 -4.35 -6.45
CA GLY A 456 -0.27 -4.16 -5.10
C GLY A 456 -0.84 -5.16 -4.10
N PRO A 457 -0.43 -5.07 -2.83
CA PRO A 457 -0.96 -5.95 -1.79
C PRO A 457 -2.46 -5.75 -1.61
N ALA A 458 -3.18 -6.85 -1.39
CA ALA A 458 -4.60 -6.80 -1.09
C ALA A 458 -4.87 -5.95 0.16
N SER A 459 -5.92 -5.12 0.09
CA SER A 459 -6.21 -4.03 1.04
C SER A 459 -6.87 -4.45 2.33
#